data_AF-A0A816U956-F1
#
_entry.id   AF-A0A816U956-F1
#
_cell.length_a   1.000
_cell.length_b   1.000
_cell.length_c   1.000
_cell.angle_alpha   90.00
_cell.angle_beta   90.00
_cell.angle_gamma   90.00
#
_symmetry.space_group_name_H-M   'P 1'
#
loop_
_entity.id
_entity.type
_entity.pdbx_description
1 polymer ?
#
loop_
_entity_poly.entity_id
_entity_poly.type
_entity_poly.pdbx_seq_one_letter_code
_entity_poly.pdbx_strand_id
1 'polypeptide(L)'
;MIILHDELLIPLLYRMTNLEKLALYLVECDKSFVDGYQLKRDIIDKMPQLNQFVFNISSTIDLNNEIDLPTNDDIQNTFRDFKNNQITSYINYFAESKKGRCQINSYPVIMRRREVIANNFPDGIFKCVRQVALFDERPFEHEFFLRLQKAFPLMNSLLVNNKKAQNNKLSSESNNNNQQSLNIVI
;
A
#
# COMPACT_ATOMS: atom_id res chain seq x y z
N MET A 1 9.23 13.88 -0.42
CA MET A 1 8.29 14.96 -0.12
C MET A 1 7.79 14.79 1.32
N ILE A 2 8.72 14.77 2.29
CA ILE A 2 8.43 14.85 3.75
C ILE A 2 7.86 16.23 4.14
N ILE A 3 8.18 17.26 3.34
CA ILE A 3 7.76 18.65 3.50
C ILE A 3 6.23 18.77 3.69
N LEU A 4 5.42 18.00 2.96
CA LEU A 4 3.95 18.07 3.09
C LEU A 4 3.42 17.48 4.41
N HIS A 5 4.06 16.42 4.91
CA HIS A 5 3.65 15.79 6.17
C HIS A 5 4.02 16.68 7.35
N ASP A 6 5.31 16.97 7.52
CA ASP A 6 5.81 17.62 8.73
C ASP A 6 5.53 19.12 8.76
N GLU A 7 5.56 19.82 7.61
CA GLU A 7 5.43 21.28 7.59
C GLU A 7 3.98 21.77 7.39
N LEU A 8 3.10 20.96 6.81
CA LEU A 8 1.72 21.37 6.51
C LEU A 8 0.67 20.54 7.26
N LEU A 9 0.72 19.21 7.14
CA LEU A 9 -0.32 18.35 7.71
C LEU A 9 -0.28 18.38 9.24
N ILE A 10 0.87 18.13 9.86
CA ILE A 10 0.98 18.06 11.33
C ILE A 10 0.56 19.38 11.99
N PRO A 11 1.03 20.57 11.56
CA PRO A 11 0.57 21.83 12.12
C PRO A 11 -0.93 22.10 11.92
N LEU A 12 -1.51 21.64 10.81
CA LEU A 12 -2.95 21.75 10.57
C LEU A 12 -3.73 20.87 11.56
N LEU A 13 -3.32 19.61 11.73
CA LEU A 13 -3.94 18.68 12.66
C LEU A 13 -3.91 19.20 14.10
N TYR A 14 -2.82 19.85 14.51
CA TYR A 14 -2.71 20.46 15.84
C TYR A 14 -3.70 21.59 16.10
N ARG A 15 -4.24 22.24 15.06
CA ARG A 15 -5.29 23.26 15.20
C ARG A 15 -6.67 22.64 15.40
N MET A 16 -6.83 21.36 15.11
CA MET A 16 -8.08 20.60 15.20
C MET A 16 -8.14 19.80 16.51
N THR A 17 -7.89 20.45 17.65
CA THR A 17 -7.73 19.80 18.97
C THR A 17 -8.95 19.02 19.46
N ASN A 18 -10.14 19.36 18.96
CA ASN A 18 -11.40 18.68 19.29
C ASN A 18 -11.76 17.57 18.29
N LEU A 19 -10.88 17.23 17.36
CA LEU A 19 -11.16 16.19 16.37
C LEU A 19 -11.20 14.82 17.04
N GLU A 20 -12.37 14.19 17.03
CA GLU A 20 -12.56 12.85 17.59
C GLU A 20 -12.23 11.72 16.62
N LYS A 21 -12.38 11.98 15.30
CA LYS A 21 -12.24 10.97 14.25
C LYS A 21 -11.37 11.48 13.11
N LEU A 22 -10.37 10.70 12.73
CA LEU A 22 -9.45 11.01 11.63
C LEU A 22 -9.23 9.79 10.75
N ALA A 23 -9.43 9.98 9.45
CA ALA A 23 -9.00 9.06 8.41
C ALA A 23 -7.85 9.71 7.63
N LEU A 24 -6.63 9.19 7.81
CA LEU A 24 -5.42 9.73 7.21
C LEU A 24 -4.97 8.90 6.00
N TYR A 25 -4.67 9.56 4.89
CA TYR A 25 -4.13 8.94 3.69
C TYR A 25 -2.85 9.65 3.29
N LEU A 26 -1.72 8.94 3.35
CA LEU A 26 -0.41 9.46 3.00
C LEU A 26 0.21 8.61 1.90
N VAL A 27 0.60 9.25 0.80
CA VAL A 27 1.22 8.60 -0.36
C VAL A 27 2.51 9.33 -0.71
N GLU A 28 3.56 8.58 -1.02
CA GLU A 28 4.83 9.10 -1.52
C GLU A 28 5.58 10.00 -0.54
N CYS A 29 5.67 9.56 0.72
CA CYS A 29 6.58 10.13 1.69
C CYS A 29 8.04 9.84 1.26
N ASP A 30 8.67 10.71 0.46
CA ASP A 30 10.10 10.51 0.14
C ASP A 30 11.00 10.87 1.31
N LYS A 31 11.93 9.95 1.61
CA LYS A 31 13.15 10.05 2.43
C LYS A 31 13.08 9.49 3.86
N SER A 32 11.92 9.08 4.36
CA SER A 32 11.82 8.36 5.65
C SER A 32 10.51 7.59 5.76
N PHE A 33 10.59 6.39 6.32
CA PHE A 33 9.41 5.62 6.71
C PHE A 33 8.64 6.39 7.77
N VAL A 34 7.32 6.53 7.57
CA VAL A 34 6.42 6.93 8.65
C VAL A 34 6.04 5.66 9.42
N ASP A 35 6.66 5.47 10.58
CA ASP A 35 6.45 4.32 11.45
C ASP A 35 5.43 4.61 12.57
N GLY A 36 5.18 3.60 13.41
CA GLY A 36 4.24 3.75 14.52
C GLY A 36 4.70 4.76 15.57
N TYR A 37 6.01 4.84 15.85
CA TYR A 37 6.54 5.81 16.81
C TYR A 37 6.32 7.24 16.33
N GLN A 38 6.54 7.51 15.04
CA GLN A 38 6.31 8.79 14.43
C GLN A 38 4.82 9.18 14.49
N LEU A 39 3.91 8.31 14.06
CA LEU A 39 2.47 8.58 14.12
C LEU A 39 1.97 8.80 15.55
N LYS A 40 2.51 8.04 16.52
CA LYS A 40 2.15 8.21 17.92
C LYS A 40 2.53 9.60 18.42
N ARG A 41 3.80 9.98 18.21
CA ARG A 41 4.36 11.27 18.63
C ARG A 41 3.67 12.46 17.94
N ASP A 42 3.44 12.36 16.64
CA ASP A 42 3.02 13.49 15.80
C ASP A 42 1.50 13.62 15.71
N ILE A 43 0.72 12.59 16.05
CA ILE A 43 -0.74 12.64 15.98
C ILE A 43 -1.37 12.22 17.31
N ILE A 44 -1.15 10.98 17.75
CA ILE A 44 -1.89 10.40 18.89
C ILE A 44 -1.64 11.20 20.18
N ASP A 45 -0.38 11.48 20.51
CA ASP A 45 0.00 12.16 21.74
C ASP A 45 -0.44 13.63 21.77
N LYS A 46 -0.76 14.19 20.61
CA LYS A 46 -1.10 15.61 20.42
C LYS A 46 -2.59 15.86 20.22
N MET A 47 -3.36 14.81 19.95
CA MET A 47 -4.79 14.87 19.70
C MET A 47 -5.53 14.01 20.73
N PRO A 48 -5.62 14.43 22.01
CA PRO A 48 -6.15 13.61 23.09
C PRO A 48 -7.63 13.24 22.94
N GLN A 49 -8.39 14.00 22.15
CA GLN A 49 -9.80 13.71 21.86
C GLN A 49 -9.97 12.67 20.75
N LEU A 50 -8.90 12.33 20.02
CA LEU A 50 -8.94 11.41 18.89
C LEU A 50 -9.20 9.98 19.37
N ASN A 51 -10.45 9.55 19.29
CA ASN A 51 -10.90 8.22 19.70
C ASN A 51 -10.93 7.22 18.54
N GLN A 52 -11.01 7.70 17.29
CA GLN A 52 -10.99 6.87 16.10
C GLN A 52 -9.93 7.39 15.12
N PHE A 53 -8.85 6.63 14.99
CA PHE A 53 -7.79 6.92 14.03
C PHE A 53 -7.63 5.75 13.06
N VAL A 54 -7.91 6.02 11.79
CA VAL A 54 -7.69 5.10 10.67
C VAL A 54 -6.67 5.72 9.74
N PHE A 55 -5.71 4.95 9.26
CA PHE A 55 -4.70 5.43 8.32
C PHE A 55 -4.35 4.39 7.26
N ASN A 56 -3.98 4.91 6.09
CA ASN A 56 -3.24 4.20 5.05
C ASN A 56 -2.04 5.06 4.66
N ILE A 57 -0.86 4.48 4.78
CA ILE A 57 0.41 5.18 4.56
C ILE A 57 1.22 4.38 3.57
N SER A 58 1.77 5.06 2.57
CA SER A 58 2.62 4.49 1.55
C SER A 58 3.92 5.30 1.49
N SER A 59 5.02 4.69 1.93
CA SER A 59 6.36 5.29 1.92
C SER A 59 7.25 4.67 0.84
N THR A 60 8.17 5.46 0.31
CA THR A 60 9.19 5.00 -0.65
C THR A 60 10.52 4.78 0.08
N ILE A 61 11.19 3.69 -0.24
CA ILE A 61 12.49 3.28 0.31
C ILE A 61 13.54 3.50 -0.77
N ASP A 62 14.64 4.17 -0.44
CA ASP A 62 15.77 4.30 -1.37
C ASP A 62 16.82 3.24 -1.05
N LEU A 63 17.05 2.31 -1.98
CA LEU A 63 17.98 1.20 -1.77
C LEU A 63 19.45 1.58 -2.05
N ASN A 64 19.73 2.80 -2.54
CA ASN A 64 21.09 3.22 -2.85
C ASN A 64 21.97 3.38 -1.59
N ASN A 65 21.36 3.61 -0.43
CA ASN A 65 22.08 4.00 0.80
C ASN A 65 21.78 3.09 2.01
N GLU A 66 20.94 2.06 1.88
CA GLU A 66 20.53 1.23 3.02
C GLU A 66 21.32 -0.08 3.10
N ILE A 67 21.96 -0.28 4.26
CA ILE A 67 22.71 -1.51 4.61
C ILE A 67 21.75 -2.57 5.14
N ASP A 68 20.72 -2.15 5.89
CA ASP A 68 19.69 -3.03 6.47
C ASP A 68 18.31 -2.60 5.98
N LEU A 69 17.64 -3.51 5.29
CA LEU A 69 16.29 -3.28 4.75
C LEU A 69 15.23 -3.76 5.77
N PRO A 70 14.26 -2.91 6.16
CA PRO A 70 13.28 -3.29 7.18
C PRO A 70 12.35 -4.39 6.69
N THR A 71 12.08 -5.38 7.53
CA THR A 71 11.09 -6.41 7.25
C THR A 71 9.68 -5.93 7.59
N ASN A 72 8.67 -6.68 7.14
CA ASN A 72 7.28 -6.39 7.55
C ASN A 72 7.10 -6.47 9.07
N ASP A 73 7.82 -7.38 9.72
CA ASP A 73 7.79 -7.59 11.17
C ASP A 73 8.41 -6.40 11.90
N ASP A 74 9.54 -5.88 11.41
CA ASP A 74 10.17 -4.67 11.95
C ASP A 74 9.18 -3.50 11.93
N ILE A 75 8.52 -3.27 10.80
CA ILE A 75 7.53 -2.20 10.65
C ILE A 75 6.32 -2.43 11.57
N GLN A 76 5.75 -3.64 11.61
CA GLN A 76 4.58 -3.92 12.46
C GLN A 76 4.90 -3.76 13.95
N ASN A 77 6.11 -4.12 14.37
CA ASN A 77 6.54 -3.99 15.76
C ASN A 77 6.55 -2.52 16.23
N THR A 78 6.74 -1.55 15.34
CA THR A 78 6.63 -0.12 15.69
C THR A 78 5.21 0.30 16.11
N PHE A 79 4.20 -0.50 15.76
CA PHE A 79 2.79 -0.25 16.06
C PHE A 79 2.26 -1.08 17.24
N ARG A 80 3.10 -1.84 17.93
CA ARG A 80 2.67 -2.76 19.01
C ARG A 80 1.85 -2.10 20.13
N ASP A 81 2.08 -0.81 20.37
CA ASP A 81 1.40 -0.02 21.42
C ASP A 81 0.18 0.76 20.90
N PHE A 82 -0.19 0.61 19.62
CA PHE A 82 -1.40 1.21 19.08
C PHE A 82 -2.63 0.48 19.61
N LYS A 83 -3.59 1.24 20.15
CA LYS A 83 -4.88 0.70 20.63
C LYS A 83 -5.67 -0.04 19.52
N ASN A 84 -5.37 0.24 18.26
CA ASN A 84 -5.91 -0.49 17.12
C ASN A 84 -4.97 -1.64 16.75
N ASN A 85 -5.21 -2.82 17.30
CA ASN A 85 -4.32 -3.98 17.19
C ASN A 85 -4.28 -4.62 15.79
N GLN A 86 -5.04 -4.10 14.82
CA GLN A 86 -5.13 -4.65 13.47
C GLN A 86 -4.43 -3.72 12.48
N ILE A 87 -3.10 -3.68 12.59
CA ILE A 87 -2.23 -2.96 11.66
C ILE A 87 -1.49 -3.99 10.80
N THR A 88 -1.61 -3.83 9.49
CA THR A 88 -0.92 -4.68 8.51
C THR A 88 0.10 -3.85 7.75
N SER A 89 1.31 -4.38 7.62
CA SER A 89 2.36 -3.83 6.76
C SER A 89 2.58 -4.72 5.55
N TYR A 90 3.05 -4.11 4.46
CA TYR A 90 3.47 -4.79 3.26
C TYR A 90 4.61 -4.04 2.59
N ILE A 91 5.76 -4.69 2.47
CA ILE A 91 6.96 -4.13 1.88
C ILE A 91 7.35 -4.88 0.61
N ASN A 92 7.68 -4.10 -0.43
CA ASN A 92 8.32 -4.61 -1.63
C ASN A 92 9.66 -3.95 -1.86
N TYR A 93 10.56 -4.73 -2.41
CA TYR A 93 11.84 -4.27 -2.91
C TYR A 93 11.89 -4.52 -4.41
N PHE A 94 12.24 -3.46 -5.12
CA PHE A 94 12.33 -3.37 -6.56
C PHE A 94 13.81 -3.10 -6.88
N ALA A 95 14.56 -4.19 -7.09
CA ALA A 95 16.01 -4.17 -7.23
C ALA A 95 16.47 -3.40 -8.49
N GLU A 96 15.78 -3.53 -9.62
CA GLU A 96 16.14 -2.87 -10.89
C GLU A 96 16.01 -1.34 -10.76
N SER A 97 14.96 -0.88 -10.10
CA SER A 97 14.67 0.54 -9.85
C SER A 97 15.38 1.09 -8.61
N LYS A 98 16.07 0.22 -7.85
CA LYS A 98 16.72 0.54 -6.56
C LYS A 98 15.80 1.25 -5.59
N LYS A 99 14.53 0.84 -5.57
CA LYS A 99 13.51 1.41 -4.70
C LYS A 99 12.79 0.31 -3.93
N GLY A 100 12.26 0.65 -2.79
CA GLY A 100 11.24 -0.15 -2.11
C GLY A 100 9.97 0.65 -1.90
N ARG A 101 8.89 -0.05 -1.56
CA ARG A 101 7.63 0.58 -1.15
C ARG A 101 7.08 -0.14 0.05
N CYS A 102 6.85 0.61 1.12
CA CYS A 102 6.22 0.12 2.33
C CYS A 102 4.79 0.69 2.42
N GLN A 103 3.82 -0.20 2.59
CA GLN A 103 2.42 0.13 2.79
C GLN A 103 2.01 -0.28 4.19
N ILE A 104 1.38 0.62 4.93
CA ILE A 104 0.90 0.39 6.28
C ILE A 104 -0.58 0.75 6.33
N ASN A 105 -1.39 -0.14 6.88
CA ASN A 105 -2.83 0.01 6.95
C ASN A 105 -3.33 -0.29 8.36
N SER A 106 -4.18 0.58 8.89
CA SER A 106 -5.04 0.22 10.03
C SER A 106 -6.38 -0.34 9.54
N TYR A 107 -6.99 -1.21 10.32
CA TYR A 107 -8.35 -1.69 10.09
C TYR A 107 -9.43 -0.72 10.65
N PRO A 108 -10.60 -0.58 10.01
CA PRO A 108 -10.97 -1.11 8.70
C PRO A 108 -10.35 -0.31 7.54
N VAL A 109 -10.03 -1.01 6.45
CA VAL A 109 -9.50 -0.38 5.24
C VAL A 109 -10.64 0.27 4.45
N ILE A 110 -10.75 1.59 4.53
CA ILE A 110 -11.83 2.37 3.88
C ILE A 110 -11.44 3.02 2.55
N MET A 111 -10.21 2.78 2.06
CA MET A 111 -9.71 3.43 0.84
C MET A 111 -10.42 2.92 -0.43
N ARG A 112 -10.59 3.81 -1.40
CA ARG A 112 -11.17 3.49 -2.73
C ARG A 112 -10.14 3.14 -3.79
N ARG A 113 -8.90 3.61 -3.64
CA ARG A 113 -7.81 3.37 -4.57
C ARG A 113 -6.65 2.72 -3.85
N ARG A 114 -6.06 1.71 -4.47
CA ARG A 114 -4.86 1.05 -3.97
C ARG A 114 -3.82 0.98 -5.06
N GLU A 115 -2.64 1.50 -4.77
CA GLU A 115 -1.58 1.64 -5.75
C GLU A 115 -0.42 0.70 -5.46
N VAL A 116 0.33 0.37 -6.52
CA VAL A 116 1.59 -0.39 -6.47
C VAL A 116 1.45 -1.68 -5.66
N ILE A 117 0.46 -2.49 -6.05
CA ILE A 117 0.37 -3.88 -5.61
C ILE A 117 1.37 -4.71 -6.42
N ALA A 118 2.24 -5.44 -5.74
CA ALA A 118 3.25 -6.32 -6.34
C ALA A 118 2.96 -7.80 -6.00
N ASN A 119 3.74 -8.75 -6.52
CA ASN A 119 3.45 -10.19 -6.37
C ASN A 119 3.37 -10.67 -4.91
N ASN A 120 4.13 -10.03 -4.02
CA ASN A 120 4.17 -10.39 -2.59
C ASN A 120 2.92 -9.91 -1.83
N PHE A 121 1.93 -9.35 -2.53
CA PHE A 121 0.69 -8.85 -1.96
C PHE A 121 0.07 -9.87 -1.00
N PRO A 122 -0.20 -9.48 0.27
CA PRO A 122 -0.79 -10.38 1.25
C PRO A 122 -2.26 -10.65 0.92
N ASP A 123 -2.73 -11.82 1.31
CA ASP A 123 -4.15 -12.14 1.23
C ASP A 123 -4.97 -11.23 2.16
N GLY A 124 -6.24 -11.01 1.82
CA GLY A 124 -7.15 -10.17 2.60
C GLY A 124 -8.33 -9.69 1.75
N ILE A 125 -9.38 -9.15 2.38
CA ILE A 125 -10.58 -8.67 1.67
C ILE A 125 -10.70 -7.15 1.83
N PHE A 126 -10.60 -6.43 0.71
CA PHE A 126 -10.62 -4.98 0.63
C PHE A 126 -11.93 -4.49 0.03
N LYS A 127 -13.01 -4.53 0.82
CA LYS A 127 -14.38 -4.25 0.36
C LYS A 127 -14.59 -2.83 -0.19
N CYS A 128 -13.78 -1.85 0.23
CA CYS A 128 -13.95 -0.45 -0.17
C CYS A 128 -13.17 -0.07 -1.43
N VAL A 129 -12.19 -0.89 -1.85
CA VAL A 129 -11.34 -0.59 -2.99
C VAL A 129 -12.12 -0.79 -4.30
N ARG A 130 -11.90 0.13 -5.24
CA ARG A 130 -12.52 0.19 -6.57
C ARG A 130 -11.45 0.23 -7.67
N GLN A 131 -10.36 0.94 -7.40
CA GLN A 131 -9.25 1.14 -8.33
C GLN A 131 -8.00 0.47 -7.79
N VAL A 132 -7.38 -0.37 -8.60
CA VAL A 132 -6.12 -1.03 -8.27
C VAL A 132 -5.08 -0.71 -9.34
N ALA A 133 -3.87 -0.34 -8.92
CA ALA A 133 -2.70 -0.26 -9.79
C ALA A 133 -1.66 -1.30 -9.39
N LEU A 134 -1.20 -2.09 -10.35
CA LEU A 134 -0.21 -3.14 -10.19
C LEU A 134 1.14 -2.68 -10.72
N PHE A 135 2.20 -3.01 -9.98
CA PHE A 135 3.58 -2.87 -10.44
C PHE A 135 4.47 -3.88 -9.71
N ASP A 136 5.28 -4.60 -10.47
CA ASP A 136 6.35 -5.46 -9.98
C ASP A 136 7.44 -5.51 -11.06
N GLU A 137 8.67 -5.79 -10.66
CA GLU A 137 9.80 -6.06 -11.57
C GLU A 137 9.85 -7.53 -11.99
N ARG A 138 9.07 -8.39 -11.32
CA ARG A 138 8.84 -9.79 -11.70
C ARG A 138 7.54 -9.92 -12.52
N PRO A 139 7.41 -10.95 -13.38
CA PRO A 139 6.15 -11.25 -14.05
C PRO A 139 4.97 -11.42 -13.08
N PHE A 140 3.77 -11.02 -13.49
CA PHE A 140 2.54 -11.40 -12.80
C PHE A 140 1.97 -12.68 -13.40
N GLU A 141 2.00 -13.78 -12.65
CA GLU A 141 1.45 -15.07 -13.10
C GLU A 141 -0.08 -15.12 -12.94
N HIS A 142 -0.73 -16.11 -13.56
CA HIS A 142 -2.20 -16.23 -13.53
C HIS A 142 -2.76 -16.30 -12.11
N GLU A 143 -2.10 -17.05 -11.21
CA GLU A 143 -2.49 -17.22 -9.82
C GLU A 143 -2.50 -15.89 -9.05
N PHE A 144 -1.66 -14.94 -9.44
CA PHE A 144 -1.68 -13.60 -8.85
C PHE A 144 -3.01 -12.90 -9.12
N PHE A 145 -3.53 -12.97 -10.35
CA PHE A 145 -4.81 -12.35 -10.71
C PHE A 145 -6.00 -13.03 -10.03
N LEU A 146 -5.93 -14.35 -9.81
CA LEU A 146 -6.94 -15.08 -9.02
C LEU A 146 -6.98 -14.59 -7.57
N ARG A 147 -5.82 -14.39 -6.94
CA ARG A 147 -5.74 -13.80 -5.59
C ARG A 147 -6.24 -12.36 -5.58
N LEU A 148 -5.89 -11.58 -6.60
CA LEU A 148 -6.33 -10.19 -6.76
C LEU A 148 -7.86 -10.09 -6.83
N GLN A 149 -8.51 -10.92 -7.65
CA GLN A 149 -9.97 -10.94 -7.78
C GLN A 149 -10.66 -11.22 -6.44
N LYS A 150 -10.17 -12.22 -5.69
CA LYS A 150 -10.70 -12.56 -4.36
C LYS A 150 -10.51 -11.43 -3.35
N ALA A 151 -9.38 -10.73 -3.42
CA ALA A 151 -9.05 -9.68 -2.49
C ALA A 151 -9.83 -8.38 -2.73
N PHE A 152 -10.22 -8.11 -3.98
CA PHE A 152 -10.87 -6.86 -4.37
C PHE A 152 -12.24 -7.10 -5.04
N PRO A 153 -13.25 -7.59 -4.30
CA PRO A 153 -14.51 -8.06 -4.87
C PRO A 153 -15.36 -6.97 -5.55
N LEU A 154 -15.06 -5.69 -5.27
CA LEU A 154 -15.78 -4.55 -5.86
C LEU A 154 -14.87 -3.70 -6.77
N MET A 155 -13.72 -4.23 -7.19
CA MET A 155 -12.83 -3.56 -8.14
C MET A 155 -13.51 -3.37 -9.49
N ASN A 156 -13.45 -2.16 -10.03
CA ASN A 156 -14.00 -1.82 -11.35
C ASN A 156 -12.97 -1.18 -12.28
N SER A 157 -11.73 -1.00 -11.81
CA SER A 157 -10.64 -0.43 -12.58
C SER A 157 -9.33 -1.07 -12.16
N LEU A 158 -8.62 -1.63 -13.13
CA LEU A 158 -7.31 -2.25 -12.96
C LEU A 158 -6.30 -1.61 -13.92
N LEU A 159 -5.26 -1.02 -13.36
CA LEU A 159 -4.10 -0.54 -14.11
C LEU A 159 -2.93 -1.50 -13.89
N VAL A 160 -2.33 -1.99 -14.97
CA VAL A 160 -1.19 -2.92 -14.89
C VAL A 160 0.04 -2.26 -15.49
N ASN A 161 1.06 -2.02 -14.67
CA ASN A 161 2.37 -1.56 -15.11
C ASN A 161 3.40 -2.67 -14.85
N ASN A 162 3.46 -3.63 -15.77
CA ASN A 162 4.44 -4.70 -15.76
C ASN A 162 4.75 -5.08 -17.21
N LYS A 163 6.01 -4.93 -17.61
CA LYS A 163 6.46 -5.23 -18.98
C LYS A 163 7.06 -6.64 -19.10
N LYS A 164 7.04 -7.43 -18.02
CA LYS A 164 7.70 -8.72 -17.96
C LYS A 164 6.74 -9.79 -18.48
N ALA A 165 7.25 -10.68 -19.33
CA ALA A 165 6.45 -11.77 -19.86
C ALA A 165 6.14 -12.80 -18.77
N GLN A 166 4.93 -13.33 -18.75
CA GLN A 166 4.55 -14.47 -17.89
C GLN A 166 5.41 -15.68 -18.23
N ASN A 167 5.86 -16.41 -17.21
CA ASN A 167 6.61 -17.64 -17.42
C ASN A 167 5.66 -18.79 -17.75
N ASN A 168 4.51 -18.83 -17.08
CA ASN A 168 3.52 -19.89 -17.22
C ASN A 168 2.30 -19.35 -17.96
N LYS A 169 2.43 -19.15 -19.28
CA LYS A 169 1.23 -19.01 -20.09
C LYS A 169 0.52 -20.35 -20.08
N LEU A 170 -0.59 -20.45 -19.35
CA LEU A 170 -1.57 -21.49 -19.59
C LEU A 170 -1.95 -21.38 -21.07
N SER A 171 -1.37 -22.26 -21.89
CA SER A 171 -1.67 -22.42 -23.30
C SER A 171 -3.08 -23.02 -23.37
N SER A 172 -4.07 -22.17 -23.15
CA SER A 172 -5.44 -22.45 -23.55
C SER A 172 -5.44 -22.35 -25.08
N GLU A 173 -5.32 -23.53 -25.69
CA GLU A 173 -5.75 -23.86 -27.04
C GLU A 173 -5.37 -22.85 -28.11
N SER A 174 -4.22 -23.12 -28.74
CA SER A 174 -3.92 -22.68 -30.09
C SER A 174 -5.03 -23.11 -31.06
N ASN A 175 -6.07 -22.30 -31.22
CA ASN A 175 -6.91 -22.30 -32.39
C ASN A 175 -7.34 -20.88 -32.76
N ASN A 176 -6.58 -20.34 -33.70
CA ASN A 176 -6.94 -19.38 -34.74
C ASN A 176 -7.29 -17.93 -34.38
N ASN A 177 -6.35 -17.07 -34.81
CA ASN A 177 -6.51 -15.75 -35.43
C ASN A 177 -7.02 -14.57 -34.57
N ASN A 178 -6.14 -13.56 -34.56
CA ASN A 178 -6.34 -12.13 -34.38
C ASN A 178 -5.96 -11.52 -33.02
N GLN A 179 -5.18 -10.44 -33.15
CA GLN A 179 -4.78 -9.43 -32.16
C GLN A 179 -5.54 -9.48 -30.83
N GLN A 180 -4.84 -9.76 -29.74
CA GLN A 180 -5.35 -9.53 -28.39
C GLN A 180 -4.54 -8.43 -27.69
N SER A 181 -5.04 -7.21 -27.81
CA SER A 181 -5.08 -6.29 -26.68
C SER A 181 -5.89 -6.96 -25.56
N LEU A 182 -5.25 -7.27 -24.43
CA LEU A 182 -5.93 -7.72 -23.23
C LEU A 182 -6.75 -6.57 -22.64
N ASN A 183 -8.00 -6.43 -23.11
CA ASN A 183 -9.03 -5.76 -22.35
C ASN A 183 -9.58 -6.76 -21.34
N ILE A 184 -9.04 -6.75 -20.13
CA ILE A 184 -9.72 -7.38 -18.99
C ILE A 184 -10.81 -6.40 -18.56
N VAL A 185 -12.02 -6.60 -19.06
CA VAL A 185 -13.21 -6.04 -18.44
C VAL A 185 -13.51 -6.92 -17.23
N ILE A 186 -13.50 -6.31 -16.05
CA ILE A 186 -13.91 -6.94 -14.78
C ILE A 186 -15.43 -6.93 -14.69
#